data_AF-A0A2V6Z622-F1
#
_entry.id   AF-A0A2V6Z622-F1
#
_cell.length_a   1.000
_cell.length_b   1.000
_cell.length_c   1.000
_cell.angle_alpha   90.00
_cell.angle_beta   90.00
_cell.angle_gamma   90.00
#
_symmetry.space_group_name_H-M   'P 1'
#
loop_
_entity.id
_entity.type
_entity.pdbx_description
1 polymer ?
#
loop_
_entity_poly.entity_id
_entity_poly.type
_entity_poly.pdbx_seq_one_letter_code
_entity_poly.pdbx_strand_id
1 'polypeptide(L)'
;PGRALVKEKVWWRGVEKNKLIYERCRPVMARYDGCAVCMKTCPIQRFGMPAVMEHYVATGQVLGKGTHLLEGYTFMEKGYFGPGELPLFDRNFFEIPHGRNEEWLFQQFKEKLVKEGIPSQEELVGFARDVKKIIDKGNSTLGDE
;
A
#
# COMPACT_ATOMS: atom_id res chain seq x y z
N PRO A 1 5.04 -2.02 7.95
CA PRO A 1 5.07 -0.54 7.79
C PRO A 1 3.69 0.13 7.92
N GLY A 2 2.81 0.04 6.92
CA GLY A 2 1.54 0.80 6.90
C GLY A 2 0.42 0.32 7.84
N ARG A 3 0.68 -0.59 8.77
CA ARG A 3 -0.36 -1.21 9.65
C ARG A 3 -1.56 -1.77 8.86
N ALA A 4 -1.27 -2.48 7.78
CA ALA A 4 -2.27 -3.04 6.87
C ALA A 4 -2.71 -4.47 7.21
N LEU A 5 -1.87 -5.23 7.94
CA LEU A 5 -2.19 -6.57 8.42
C LEU A 5 -3.08 -6.48 9.67
N VAL A 6 -4.17 -7.23 9.67
CA VAL A 6 -5.16 -7.26 10.76
C VAL A 6 -5.21 -8.66 11.38
N LYS A 7 -5.39 -8.70 12.70
CA LYS A 7 -5.45 -9.96 13.46
C LYS A 7 -6.83 -10.61 13.33
N GLU A 8 -7.86 -9.79 13.21
CA GLU A 8 -9.25 -10.20 13.12
C GLU A 8 -9.56 -10.73 11.73
N LYS A 9 -10.40 -11.76 11.66
CA LYS A 9 -10.94 -12.25 10.41
C LYS A 9 -12.22 -11.49 10.05
N VAL A 10 -12.45 -11.35 8.76
CA VAL A 10 -13.68 -10.79 8.20
C VAL A 10 -14.20 -11.69 7.09
N TRP A 11 -15.52 -11.67 6.89
CA TRP A 11 -16.15 -12.30 5.73
C TRP A 11 -15.93 -11.42 4.50
N TRP A 12 -15.21 -11.94 3.50
CA TRP A 12 -14.95 -11.20 2.27
C TRP A 12 -14.99 -12.13 1.06
N ARG A 13 -15.90 -11.85 0.12
CA ARG A 13 -16.14 -12.66 -1.10
C ARG A 13 -16.34 -14.15 -0.78
N GLY A 14 -17.17 -14.45 0.22
CA GLY A 14 -17.59 -15.82 0.56
C GLY A 14 -16.61 -16.63 1.43
N VAL A 15 -15.51 -16.04 1.91
CA VAL A 15 -14.55 -16.73 2.79
C VAL A 15 -14.22 -15.85 4.00
N GLU A 16 -14.15 -16.47 5.17
CA GLU A 16 -13.65 -15.85 6.39
C GLU A 16 -12.11 -15.84 6.40
N LYS A 17 -11.50 -14.66 6.40
CA LYS A 17 -10.04 -14.50 6.32
C LYS A 17 -9.53 -13.22 6.96
N ASN A 18 -8.24 -13.21 7.31
CA ASN A 18 -7.51 -11.99 7.66
C ASN A 18 -7.35 -11.12 6.40
N LYS A 19 -8.25 -10.16 6.21
CA LYS A 19 -8.25 -9.30 5.02
C LYS A 19 -7.28 -8.13 5.21
N LEU A 20 -6.24 -8.11 4.37
CA LEU A 20 -5.35 -6.96 4.25
C LEU A 20 -6.12 -5.67 3.92
N ILE A 21 -5.84 -4.59 4.66
CA ILE A 21 -6.31 -3.23 4.37
C ILE A 21 -5.50 -2.70 3.18
N TYR A 22 -6.13 -2.70 2.00
CA TYR A 22 -5.44 -2.44 0.74
C TYR A 22 -4.92 -1.01 0.65
N GLU A 23 -5.71 -0.05 1.12
CA GLU A 23 -5.45 1.39 1.16
C GLU A 23 -4.20 1.73 1.98
N ARG A 24 -3.82 0.85 2.92
CA ARG A 24 -2.61 1.01 3.74
C ARG A 24 -1.40 0.29 3.17
N CYS A 25 -1.60 -0.81 2.45
CA CYS A 25 -0.50 -1.60 1.92
C CYS A 25 -0.03 -1.11 0.55
N ARG A 26 -0.98 -0.81 -0.35
CA ARG A 26 -0.68 -0.43 -1.74
C ARG A 26 0.22 0.81 -1.84
N PRO A 27 -0.02 1.91 -1.10
CA PRO A 27 0.83 3.10 -1.24
C PRO A 27 2.27 2.84 -0.79
N VAL A 28 2.45 1.98 0.22
CA VAL A 28 3.79 1.57 0.68
C VAL A 28 4.45 0.68 -0.37
N MET A 29 3.72 -0.25 -0.98
CA MET A 29 4.26 -1.09 -2.05
C MET A 29 4.66 -0.28 -3.28
N ALA A 30 3.81 0.64 -3.72
CA ALA A 30 4.01 1.43 -4.94
C ALA A 30 5.19 2.40 -4.84
N ARG A 31 5.42 3.02 -3.67
CA ARG A 31 6.49 4.02 -3.49
C ARG A 31 7.84 3.44 -3.07
N TYR A 32 7.88 2.19 -2.60
CA TYR A 32 9.10 1.55 -2.10
C TYR A 32 9.39 0.24 -2.85
N ASP A 33 9.31 0.29 -4.18
CA ASP A 33 9.70 -0.79 -5.11
C ASP A 33 9.19 -2.19 -4.69
N GLY A 34 7.92 -2.30 -4.34
CA GLY A 34 7.30 -3.59 -4.00
C GLY A 34 7.57 -4.04 -2.57
N CYS A 35 7.35 -3.18 -1.58
CA CYS A 35 7.48 -3.50 -0.14
C CYS A 35 6.94 -4.91 0.21
N ALA A 36 7.85 -5.76 0.70
CA ALA A 36 7.60 -7.16 1.05
C ALA A 36 7.92 -7.50 2.51
N VAL A 37 7.85 -6.52 3.42
CA VAL A 37 8.26 -6.68 4.84
C VAL A 37 7.52 -7.82 5.54
N CYS A 38 6.24 -8.03 5.24
CA CYS A 38 5.46 -9.15 5.81
C CYS A 38 6.04 -10.52 5.48
N MET A 39 6.66 -10.70 4.31
CA MET A 39 7.35 -11.93 3.94
C MET A 39 8.72 -12.03 4.63
N LYS A 40 9.44 -10.91 4.74
CA LYS A 40 10.73 -10.83 5.44
C LYS A 40 10.63 -11.18 6.92
N THR A 41 9.56 -10.76 7.58
CA THR A 41 9.30 -11.03 9.00
C THR A 41 8.42 -12.27 9.22
N CYS A 42 8.23 -13.11 8.19
CA CYS A 42 7.47 -14.35 8.31
C CYS A 42 8.36 -15.45 8.93
N PRO A 43 7.98 -16.03 10.07
CA PRO A 43 8.79 -17.07 10.73
C PRO A 43 8.96 -18.30 9.83
N ILE A 44 7.95 -18.64 9.04
CA ILE A 44 8.00 -19.77 8.11
C ILE A 44 9.04 -19.53 7.01
N GLN A 45 9.14 -18.32 6.48
CA GLN A 45 10.17 -17.98 5.48
C GLN A 45 11.57 -17.95 6.09
N ARG A 46 11.71 -17.58 7.36
CA ARG A 46 13.00 -17.45 8.04
C ARG A 46 13.57 -18.78 8.55
N PHE A 47 12.72 -19.60 9.18
CA PHE A 47 13.12 -20.81 9.91
C PHE A 47 12.57 -22.10 9.29
N GLY A 48 11.67 -22.01 8.32
CA GLY A 48 10.96 -23.15 7.76
C GLY A 48 9.73 -23.56 8.58
N MET A 49 8.77 -24.21 7.93
CA MET A 49 7.52 -24.63 8.57
C MET A 49 7.74 -25.65 9.72
N PRO A 50 8.56 -26.71 9.58
CA PRO A 50 8.70 -27.73 10.63
C PRO A 50 9.18 -27.15 11.97
N ALA A 51 10.29 -26.41 11.96
CA ALA A 51 10.88 -25.83 13.17
C ALA A 51 9.93 -24.84 13.87
N VAL A 52 9.20 -24.03 13.11
CA VAL A 52 8.22 -23.08 13.66
C VAL A 52 7.05 -23.82 14.32
N MET A 53 6.54 -24.87 13.68
CA MET A 53 5.40 -25.63 14.20
C MET A 53 5.78 -26.46 15.42
N GLU A 54 6.95 -27.11 15.43
CA GLU A 54 7.48 -27.83 16.60
C GLU A 54 7.64 -26.91 17.81
N HIS A 55 8.25 -25.74 17.60
CA HIS A 55 8.38 -24.73 18.65
C HIS A 55 7.02 -24.23 19.14
N TYR A 56 6.09 -23.96 18.23
CA TYR A 56 4.75 -23.49 18.58
C TYR A 56 3.95 -24.52 19.39
N VAL A 57 4.03 -25.80 19.03
CA VAL A 57 3.38 -26.89 19.78
C VAL A 57 4.00 -27.03 21.18
N ALA A 58 5.33 -26.89 21.30
CA ALA A 58 6.03 -27.04 22.58
C ALA A 58 5.82 -25.85 23.54
N THR A 59 5.74 -24.62 23.03
CA THR A 59 5.76 -23.40 23.87
C THR A 59 4.49 -22.56 23.80
N GLY A 60 3.62 -22.78 22.81
CA GLY A 60 2.50 -21.89 22.49
C GLY A 60 2.92 -20.53 21.91
N GLN A 61 4.22 -20.32 21.66
CA GLN A 61 4.76 -19.05 21.16
C GLN A 61 5.28 -19.20 19.73
N VAL A 62 5.28 -18.08 19.00
CA VAL A 62 5.85 -18.04 17.64
C VAL A 62 7.36 -17.95 17.74
N LEU A 63 8.05 -18.88 17.08
CA LEU A 63 9.52 -18.94 17.06
C LEU A 63 10.11 -17.62 16.56
N GLY A 64 10.99 -17.01 17.36
CA GLY A 64 11.69 -15.76 17.04
C GLY A 64 10.85 -14.49 17.25
N LYS A 65 9.61 -14.58 17.74
CA LYS A 65 8.79 -13.42 18.05
C LYS A 65 9.50 -12.50 19.06
N GLY A 66 9.43 -11.20 18.82
CA GLY A 66 10.09 -10.19 19.66
C GLY A 66 11.61 -10.12 19.51
N THR A 67 12.19 -10.83 18.54
CA THR A 67 13.64 -10.79 18.28
C THR A 67 13.96 -10.02 17.02
N HIS A 68 15.10 -9.33 17.02
CA HIS A 68 15.66 -8.67 15.84
C HIS A 68 15.92 -9.63 14.67
N LEU A 69 16.12 -10.92 14.95
CA LEU A 69 16.40 -11.93 13.94
C LEU A 69 15.20 -12.19 13.02
N LEU A 70 13.99 -12.14 13.59
CA LEU A 70 12.74 -12.34 12.85
C LEU A 70 12.08 -11.03 12.45
N GLU A 71 11.92 -10.12 13.42
CA GLU A 71 11.12 -8.91 13.25
C GLU A 71 11.94 -7.71 12.81
N GLY A 72 13.28 -7.83 12.76
CA GLY A 72 14.17 -6.78 12.33
C GLY A 72 14.22 -6.60 10.82
N TYR A 73 14.04 -5.37 10.34
CA TYR A 73 14.16 -5.05 8.91
C TYR A 73 14.66 -3.64 8.67
N THR A 74 15.54 -3.50 7.66
CA THR A 74 15.85 -2.20 7.05
C THR A 74 14.75 -1.80 6.09
N PHE A 75 14.34 -0.54 6.16
CA PHE A 75 13.36 0.07 5.29
C PHE A 75 14.01 1.23 4.54
N MET A 76 13.78 1.28 3.23
CA MET A 76 14.42 2.24 2.33
C MET A 76 14.19 3.69 2.82
N GLU A 77 15.25 4.49 2.82
CA GLU A 77 15.28 5.90 3.27
C GLU A 77 14.89 6.17 4.73
N LYS A 78 14.49 5.15 5.49
CA LYS A 78 14.03 5.30 6.89
C LYS A 78 14.87 4.53 7.91
N GLY A 79 15.83 3.71 7.47
CA GLY A 79 16.78 3.03 8.35
C GLY A 79 16.30 1.66 8.85
N TYR A 80 16.86 1.21 9.98
CA TYR A 80 16.57 -0.09 10.58
C TYR A 80 15.47 0.00 11.63
N PHE A 81 14.57 -1.00 11.64
CA PHE A 81 13.49 -1.13 12.60
C PHE A 81 13.58 -2.49 13.29
N GLY A 82 13.48 -2.48 14.61
CA GLY A 82 13.41 -3.67 15.45
C GLY A 82 11.98 -4.12 15.78
N PRO A 83 11.86 -5.10 16.70
CA PRO A 83 10.57 -5.60 17.20
C PRO A 83 9.68 -4.47 17.73
N GLY A 84 8.45 -4.39 17.22
CA GLY A 84 7.48 -3.36 17.62
C GLY A 84 7.71 -1.97 17.04
N GLU A 85 8.82 -1.73 16.35
CA GLU A 85 9.13 -0.45 15.72
C GLU A 85 8.55 -0.37 14.30
N LEU A 86 8.03 0.80 13.94
CA LEU A 86 7.43 1.04 12.64
C LEU A 86 7.85 2.40 12.09
N PRO A 87 8.06 2.51 10.77
CA PRO A 87 8.26 3.80 10.14
C PRO A 87 7.01 4.67 10.28
N LEU A 88 7.23 5.96 10.48
CA LEU A 88 6.19 6.98 10.45
C LEU A 88 5.93 7.43 9.01
N PHE A 89 4.66 7.61 8.69
CA PHE A 89 4.17 8.10 7.40
C PHE A 89 3.13 9.20 7.65
N ASP A 90 3.19 10.26 6.85
CA ASP A 90 2.19 11.32 6.86
C ASP A 90 0.85 10.81 6.34
N ARG A 91 -0.25 11.47 6.73
CA ARG A 91 -1.60 11.08 6.29
C ARG A 91 -1.73 11.08 4.76
N ASN A 92 -1.21 12.12 4.12
CA ASN A 92 -1.24 12.30 2.66
C ASN A 92 -0.47 11.19 1.92
N PHE A 93 0.41 10.46 2.61
CA PHE A 93 1.07 9.30 2.05
C PHE A 93 0.03 8.23 1.66
N PHE A 94 -1.03 8.03 2.44
CA PHE A 94 -2.01 6.98 2.15
C PHE A 94 -3.12 7.44 1.19
N GLU A 95 -3.12 8.71 0.81
CA GLU A 95 -4.03 9.24 -0.21
C GLU A 95 -3.52 8.80 -1.58
N ILE A 96 -4.30 7.94 -2.23
CA ILE A 96 -4.04 7.48 -3.59
C ILE A 96 -5.18 7.91 -4.50
N PRO A 97 -4.89 8.20 -5.78
CA PRO A 97 -5.90 8.41 -6.79
C PRO A 97 -6.92 7.26 -6.80
N HIS A 98 -8.19 7.61 -6.89
CA HIS A 98 -9.29 6.66 -7.06
C HIS A 98 -9.99 6.92 -8.40
N GLY A 99 -10.58 5.87 -8.97
CA GLY A 99 -11.30 5.96 -10.24
C GLY A 99 -10.40 5.83 -11.45
N ARG A 100 -10.93 6.24 -12.61
CA ARG A 100 -10.18 6.25 -13.88
C ARG A 100 -9.29 7.49 -14.00
N ASN A 101 -8.32 7.43 -14.92
CA ASN A 101 -7.42 8.54 -15.21
C ASN A 101 -8.18 9.84 -15.54
N GLU A 102 -9.26 9.73 -16.32
CA GLU A 102 -10.14 10.84 -16.66
C GLU A 102 -10.84 11.43 -15.42
N GLU A 103 -11.41 10.60 -14.56
CA GLU A 103 -12.09 11.03 -13.34
C GLU A 103 -11.14 11.73 -12.37
N TRP A 104 -9.91 11.22 -12.24
CA TRP A 104 -8.88 11.84 -11.42
C TRP A 104 -8.46 13.21 -11.96
N LEU A 105 -8.25 13.34 -13.28
CA LEU A 105 -7.89 14.61 -13.92
C LEU A 105 -9.02 15.65 -13.73
N PHE A 106 -10.27 15.24 -13.88
CA PHE A 106 -11.43 16.09 -13.60
C PHE A 106 -11.52 16.49 -12.13
N GLN A 107 -11.20 15.60 -11.20
CA GLN A 107 -11.21 15.90 -9.77
C GLN A 107 -10.15 16.96 -9.43
N GLN A 108 -8.93 16.84 -9.97
CA GLN A 108 -7.89 17.87 -9.82
C GLN A 108 -8.32 19.23 -10.38
N PHE A 109 -8.99 19.22 -11.54
CA PHE A 109 -9.48 20.45 -12.15
C PHE A 109 -10.57 21.12 -11.28
N LYS A 110 -11.51 20.34 -10.72
CA LYS A 110 -12.50 20.85 -9.77
C LYS A 110 -11.84 21.46 -8.54
N GLU A 111 -10.83 20.81 -7.97
CA GLU A 111 -10.12 21.34 -6.80
C GLU A 111 -9.39 22.66 -7.11
N LYS A 112 -8.78 22.78 -8.30
CA LYS A 112 -8.20 24.05 -8.76
C LYS A 112 -9.24 25.15 -8.91
N LEU A 113 -10.38 24.85 -9.55
CA LEU A 113 -11.47 25.82 -9.69
C LEU A 113 -11.99 26.35 -8.34
N VAL A 114 -12.05 25.48 -7.33
CA VAL A 114 -12.49 25.86 -5.98
C VAL A 114 -11.44 26.72 -5.26
N LYS A 115 -10.14 26.43 -5.43
CA LYS A 115 -9.05 27.12 -4.72
C LYS A 115 -8.63 28.43 -5.38
N GLU A 116 -8.52 28.44 -6.70
CA GLU A 116 -7.86 29.49 -7.48
C GLU A 116 -8.84 30.25 -8.40
N GLY A 117 -10.07 29.77 -8.53
CA GLY A 117 -11.06 30.35 -9.45
C GLY A 117 -10.88 29.86 -10.88
N ILE A 118 -11.38 30.63 -11.86
CA ILE A 118 -11.32 30.23 -13.27
C ILE A 118 -9.87 30.35 -13.77
N PRO A 119 -9.22 29.25 -14.20
CA PRO A 119 -7.87 29.29 -14.74
C PRO A 119 -7.81 30.01 -16.09
N SER A 120 -6.59 30.34 -16.52
CA SER A 120 -6.35 31.06 -17.78
C SER A 120 -6.81 30.27 -19.01
N GLN A 121 -7.04 30.96 -20.15
CA GLN A 121 -7.42 30.30 -21.39
C GLN A 121 -6.39 29.25 -21.84
N GLU A 122 -5.10 29.50 -21.61
CA GLU A 122 -4.02 28.57 -21.96
C GLU A 122 -4.12 27.27 -21.15
N GLU A 123 -4.41 27.36 -19.87
CA GLU A 123 -4.57 26.20 -18.99
C GLU A 123 -5.84 25.40 -19.32
N LEU A 124 -6.93 26.06 -19.69
CA LEU A 124 -8.16 25.39 -20.14
C LEU A 124 -7.93 24.60 -21.43
N VAL A 125 -7.18 25.16 -22.40
CA VAL A 125 -6.80 24.47 -23.63
C VAL A 125 -5.84 23.31 -23.32
N GLY A 126 -4.92 23.48 -22.37
CA GLY A 126 -4.04 22.42 -21.87
C GLY A 126 -4.82 21.24 -21.31
N PHE A 127 -5.77 21.50 -20.41
CA PHE A 127 -6.65 20.48 -19.85
C PHE A 127 -7.42 19.71 -20.93
N ALA A 128 -8.00 20.41 -21.90
CA ALA A 128 -8.74 19.78 -23.00
C ALA A 128 -7.86 18.84 -23.84
N ARG A 129 -6.59 19.20 -24.07
CA ARG A 129 -5.62 18.33 -24.77
C ARG A 129 -5.31 17.07 -23.97
N ASP A 130 -5.17 17.17 -22.65
CA ASP A 130 -4.83 16.02 -21.81
C ASP A 130 -6.01 15.06 -21.65
N VAL A 131 -7.24 15.59 -21.52
CA VAL A 131 -8.46 14.77 -21.58
C VAL A 131 -8.53 14.03 -22.92
N LYS A 132 -8.28 14.71 -24.04
CA LYS A 132 -8.31 14.07 -25.36
C LYS A 132 -7.29 12.93 -25.48
N LYS A 133 -6.06 13.11 -25.00
CA LYS A 133 -5.04 12.04 -24.99
C LYS A 133 -5.48 10.81 -24.19
N ILE A 134 -6.14 11.02 -23.04
CA ILE A 134 -6.63 9.91 -22.20
C ILE A 134 -7.75 9.16 -22.93
N ILE A 135 -8.68 9.88 -23.55
CA ILE A 135 -9.76 9.28 -24.35
C ILE A 135 -9.19 8.51 -25.55
N ASP A 136 -8.24 9.10 -26.28
CA ASP A 136 -7.62 8.49 -27.47
C ASP A 136 -6.82 7.21 -27.13
N LYS A 137 -6.25 7.12 -25.92
CA LYS A 137 -5.57 5.90 -25.43
C LYS A 137 -6.53 4.73 -25.16
N GLY A 138 -7.82 5.02 -24.93
CA GLY A 138 -8.84 4.01 -24.63
C GLY A 138 -8.71 3.36 -23.25
N ASN A 139 -9.77 2.66 -22.83
CA ASN A 139 -9.79 1.89 -21.58
C ASN A 139 -8.99 0.60 -21.75
N SER A 140 -7.73 0.61 -21.31
CA SER A 140 -6.94 -0.58 -21.08
C SER A 140 -7.53 -1.37 -19.90
N THR A 141 -7.94 -2.63 -20.13
CA THR A 141 -8.39 -3.55 -19.06
C THR A 141 -7.23 -4.26 -18.36
N LEU A 142 -6.02 -4.13 -18.91
CA LEU A 142 -4.80 -4.37 -18.15
C LEU A 142 -4.68 -3.20 -17.19
N GLY A 143 -4.51 -3.47 -15.89
CA GLY A 143 -4.31 -2.41 -14.93
C GLY A 143 -3.23 -1.47 -15.46
N ASP A 144 -3.63 -0.24 -15.80
CA ASP A 144 -2.70 0.86 -16.00
C ASP A 144 -2.10 1.15 -14.62
N GLU A 145 -1.17 0.28 -14.22
CA GLU A 145 -0.20 0.45 -13.14
C GLU A 145 0.95 1.33 -13.65
#